data_AF-A0A8X8B290-F1
#
_entry.id   AF-A0A8X8B290-F1
#
_cell.length_a   1.000
_cell.length_b   1.000
_cell.length_c   1.000
_cell.angle_alpha   90.00
_cell.angle_beta   90.00
_cell.angle_gamma   90.00
#
_symmetry.space_group_name_H-M   'P 1'
#
loop_
_entity.id
_entity.type
_entity.pdbx_description
1 polymer ?
#
loop_
_entity_poly.entity_id
_entity_poly.type
_entity_poly.pdbx_seq_one_letter_code
_entity_poly.pdbx_strand_id
1 'polypeptide(L)' 'MVNAIQGVFISCDIPMAQFIVNMNSSMPSSQRFIIHVLDSTRLFVQPHVEQMIRSAIAEFRNQNSYEKPT' A
#
# COMPACT_ATOMS: atom_id res chain seq x y z
N MET A 1 -24.01 -1.92 -16.84
CA MET A 1 -23.88 -0.61 -16.14
C MET A 1 -22.50 -0.58 -15.51
N VAL A 2 -21.71 0.47 -15.74
CA VAL A 2 -20.34 0.60 -15.22
C VAL A 2 -20.39 1.46 -13.96
N ASN A 3 -19.76 1.01 -12.88
CA ASN A 3 -19.64 1.79 -11.65
C ASN A 3 -18.23 2.39 -11.58
N ALA A 4 -18.13 3.72 -11.68
CA ALA A 4 -16.86 4.43 -11.59
C ALA A 4 -16.60 4.82 -10.14
N ILE A 5 -15.45 4.42 -9.61
CA ILE A 5 -15.02 4.73 -8.24
C ILE A 5 -13.74 5.55 -8.33
N GLN A 6 -13.70 6.69 -7.61
CA GLN A 6 -12.49 7.49 -7.48
C GLN A 6 -11.56 6.86 -6.43
N GLY A 7 -10.27 6.76 -6.75
CA GLY A 7 -9.27 6.15 -5.88
C GLY A 7 -7.85 6.45 -6.36
N VAL A 8 -6.89 5.86 -5.67
CA VAL A 8 -5.46 6.00 -5.99
C VAL A 8 -4.97 4.69 -6.61
N PHE A 9 -4.33 4.81 -7.77
CA PHE A 9 -3.66 3.71 -8.43
C PHE A 9 -2.21 3.65 -7.96
N ILE A 10 -1.81 2.49 -7.43
CA ILE A 10 -0.46 2.23 -6.95
C ILE A 10 0.18 1.19 -7.87
N SER A 11 1.36 1.51 -8.39
CA SER A 11 2.23 0.59 -9.12
C SER A 11 3.55 0.48 -8.36
N CYS A 12 3.92 -0.75 -7.98
CA CYS A 12 5.16 -1.04 -7.25
C CYS A 12 5.65 -2.46 -7.56
N ASP A 13 6.84 -2.80 -7.08
CA ASP A 13 7.37 -4.15 -7.13
C ASP A 13 6.58 -5.11 -6.21
N ILE A 14 6.69 -6.41 -6.48
CA ILE A 14 5.90 -7.46 -5.82
C ILE A 14 6.06 -7.42 -4.28
N PRO A 15 7.28 -7.29 -3.70
CA PRO A 15 7.44 -7.21 -2.25
C PRO A 15 6.71 -6.03 -1.62
N MET A 16 6.73 -4.86 -2.26
CA MET A 16 6.01 -3.68 -1.77
C MET A 16 4.49 -3.86 -1.86
N ALA A 17 3.99 -4.45 -2.95
CA ALA A 17 2.57 -4.77 -3.07
C ALA A 17 2.11 -5.72 -1.96
N GLN A 18 2.89 -6.78 -1.67
CA GLN A 18 2.61 -7.72 -0.60
C GLN A 18 2.64 -7.05 0.78
N PHE A 19 3.59 -6.15 1.04
CA PHE A 19 3.63 -5.35 2.26
C PHE A 19 2.35 -4.53 2.45
N ILE A 20 1.87 -3.85 1.40
CA ILE A 20 0.64 -3.04 1.45
C ILE A 20 -0.60 -3.92 1.67
N VAL A 21 -0.67 -5.09 1.02
CA VAL A 21 -1.75 -6.07 1.24
C VAL A 21 -1.76 -6.58 2.67
N ASN A 22 -0.59 -6.90 3.23
CA ASN A 22 -0.45 -7.31 4.62
C ASN A 22 -0.92 -6.20 5.57
N MET A 23 -0.44 -4.96 5.37
CA MET A 23 -0.84 -3.80 6.16
C MET A 23 -2.37 -3.60 6.15
N ASN A 24 -3.01 -3.73 4.99
CA ASN A 24 -4.47 -3.67 4.87
C ASN A 24 -5.16 -4.81 5.62
N SER A 25 -4.62 -6.02 5.56
CA SER A 25 -5.20 -7.20 6.22
C SER A 25 -5.12 -7.15 7.74
N SER A 26 -4.10 -6.48 8.28
CA SER A 26 -3.89 -6.28 9.72
C SER A 26 -4.85 -5.24 10.33
N MET A 27 -5.54 -4.45 9.50
CA MET A 27 -6.51 -3.46 9.98
C MET A 27 -7.89 -4.07 10.27
N PRO A 28 -8.67 -3.50 11.21
CA PRO A 28 -10.08 -3.81 11.37
C PRO A 28 -10.83 -3.68 10.05
N SER A 29 -11.87 -4.50 9.84
CA SER A 29 -12.64 -4.51 8.58
C SER A 29 -13.17 -3.14 8.16
N SER A 30 -13.51 -2.27 9.12
CA SER A 30 -13.99 -0.90 8.87
C SER A 30 -12.91 0.07 8.38
N GLN A 31 -11.63 -0.30 8.53
CA GLN A 31 -10.47 0.54 8.20
C GLN A 31 -9.67 0.00 7.01
N ARG A 32 -10.08 -1.13 6.42
CA ARG A 32 -9.46 -1.64 5.19
C ARG A 32 -9.62 -0.63 4.06
N PHE A 33 -8.54 -0.38 3.36
CA PHE A 33 -8.40 0.69 2.38
C PHE A 33 -8.16 0.21 0.96
N ILE A 34 -7.85 -1.08 0.75
CA ILE A 34 -7.74 -1.64 -0.60
C ILE A 34 -9.15 -1.84 -1.18
N ILE A 35 -9.40 -1.24 -2.34
CA ILE A 35 -10.64 -1.41 -3.10
C ILE A 35 -10.50 -2.65 -3.98
N HIS A 36 -9.42 -2.73 -4.77
CA HIS A 36 -9.11 -3.87 -5.62
C HIS A 36 -7.61 -4.17 -5.66
N VAL A 37 -7.27 -5.46 -5.64
CA VAL A 37 -5.96 -5.95 -6.09
C VAL A 37 -6.12 -6.23 -7.58
N LEU A 38 -5.40 -5.49 -8.43
CA LEU A 38 -5.51 -5.60 -9.88
C LEU A 38 -4.62 -6.71 -10.42
N ASP A 39 -3.39 -6.79 -9.90
CA ASP A 39 -2.43 -7.87 -10.13
C ASP A 39 -1.36 -7.87 -9.02
N SER A 40 -0.26 -8.62 -9.20
CA SER A 40 0.83 -8.75 -8.23
C SER A 40 1.65 -7.48 -7.99
N THR A 41 1.50 -6.45 -8.82
CA THR A 41 2.26 -5.19 -8.82
C THR A 41 1.39 -3.94 -8.76
N ARG A 42 0.08 -4.11 -8.97
CA ARG A 42 -0.89 -3.00 -9.13
C ARG A 42 -2.04 -3.14 -8.15
N LEU A 43 -2.28 -2.07 -7.39
CA LEU A 43 -3.33 -1.97 -6.39
C LEU A 43 -4.19 -0.73 -6.65
N PHE A 44 -5.48 -0.82 -6.35
CA PHE A 44 -6.39 0.32 -6.35
C PHE A 44 -6.94 0.53 -4.93
N VAL A 45 -6.68 1.70 -4.36
CA VAL A 45 -6.92 2.00 -2.95
C VAL A 45 -7.75 3.26 -2.75
N GLN A 46 -8.29 3.43 -1.55
CA GLN A 46 -9.02 4.63 -1.16
C GLN A 46 -8.11 5.88 -1.18
N PRO A 47 -8.63 7.06 -1.53
CA PRO A 47 -7.78 8.24 -1.77
C PRO A 47 -7.13 8.82 -0.50
N HIS A 48 -7.76 8.65 0.67
CA HIS A 48 -7.27 9.26 1.92
C HIS A 48 -6.08 8.53 2.56
N VAL A 49 -5.71 7.35 2.05
CA VAL A 49 -4.62 6.53 2.64
C VAL A 49 -3.26 6.75 1.97
N GLU A 50 -3.17 7.63 0.97
CA GLU A 50 -1.91 7.86 0.24
C GLU A 50 -0.76 8.22 1.20
N GLN A 51 -0.97 9.20 2.08
CA GLN A 51 0.07 9.66 2.99
C GLN A 51 0.47 8.57 3.99
N MET A 52 -0.49 7.79 4.48
CA MET A 52 -0.25 6.68 5.39
C MET A 52 0.63 5.60 4.73
N ILE A 53 0.31 5.22 3.48
CA ILE A 53 1.08 4.24 2.71
C ILE A 53 2.50 4.76 2.47
N ARG A 54 2.66 6.02 2.06
CA ARG A 54 3.99 6.63 1.82
C ARG A 54 4.87 6.61 3.07
N SER A 55 4.32 6.99 4.22
CA SER A 55 5.04 6.99 5.49
C SER A 55 5.44 5.57 5.91
N ALA A 56 4.51 4.61 5.83
CA ALA A 56 4.79 3.22 6.20
C ALA A 56 5.86 2.58 5.31
N ILE A 57 5.86 2.85 4.00
CA ILE A 57 6.89 2.36 3.08
C ILE A 57 8.25 3.00 3.38
N ALA A 58 8.28 4.30 3.67
CA ALA A 58 9.53 4.98 4.01
C ALA A 58 10.15 4.40 5.28
N GLU A 59 9.34 4.18 6.32
CA GLU A 59 9.77 3.53 7.56
C GLU A 59 10.23 2.10 7.33
N PHE A 60 9.45 1.30 6.59
CA PHE A 60 9.81 -0.07 6.24
C PHE A 60 11.15 -0.12 5.51
N ARG A 61 11.38 0.77 4.53
CA ARG A 61 12.65 0.85 3.81
C ARG A 61 13.80 1.20 4.73
N ASN A 62 13.62 2.16 5.63
CA ASN A 62 14.66 2.59 6.57
C ASN A 62 15.04 1.46 7.54
N GLN A 63 14.05 0.72 8.07
CA GLN A 63 14.30 -0.42 8.96
C GLN A 63 15.04 -1.58 8.27
N ASN A 64 14.85 -1.73 6.95
CA ASN A 64 15.49 -2.78 6.14
C ASN A 64 16.76 -2.30 5.41
N SER A 65 17.17 -1.04 5.61
CA SER A 65 18.40 -0.50 5.01
C SER A 65 19.50 -0.48 6.07
N TYR A 66 20.61 -1.14 5.77
CA TYR A 66 21.82 -1.01 6.59
C TYR A 66 22.58 0.24 6.17
N GLU A 67 22.79 1.16 7.11
CA GLU A 67 23.74 2.26 6.96
C GLU A 67 25.00 1.94 7.76
N LYS A 68 26.16 2.04 7.11
CA LYS A 68 27.45 1.84 7.78
C LYS A 68 27.62 2.93 8.85
N PRO A 69 27.94 2.57 10.11
CA PRO A 69 28.30 3.56 11.12
C PRO A 69 29.55 4.33 10.67
N THR A 70 29.46 5.67 10.66
CA THR A 70 30.60 6.57 10.47
C THR A 70 31.48 6.64 11.70
#